data_AF-A0A7D7XKI3-F1
#
_entry.id   AF-A0A7D7XKI3-F1
#
_cell.length_a   1.000
_cell.length_b   1.000
_cell.length_c   1.000
_cell.angle_alpha   90.00
_cell.angle_beta   90.00
_cell.angle_gamma   90.00
#
_symmetry.space_group_name_H-M   'P 1'
#
loop_
_entity.id
_entity.type
_entity.pdbx_description
1 polymer ?
#
loop_
_entity_poly.entity_id
_entity_poly.type
_entity_poly.pdbx_seq_one_letter_code
_entity_poly.pdbx_strand_id
1 'polypeptide(L)'
;MQLGFREPAEPGFGVDGVQLRLPCHRSSVVSQGVALPTRSCLAKWQNEEDNWRMTVAAITAVLGGRKILKRRVESDRELTQLTREGVPVGALTLLASELALDRRTLARVIGISDRTLSRRLAKDERLSAEESDRVVRVARVVAMATDTLGSPAKASSWLQSPNMVLDGQAPLDLLDTDSGTRSVETVLGRIEWGIYS
;
A
#
# COMPACT_ATOMS: atom_id res chain seq x y z
N MET A 1 39.60 24.51 44.63
CA MET A 1 39.75 24.51 43.16
C MET A 1 38.44 24.02 42.56
N GLN A 2 37.53 24.93 42.21
CA GLN A 2 36.27 24.64 41.53
C GLN A 2 36.45 24.99 40.06
N LEU A 3 36.28 24.01 39.18
CA LEU A 3 36.25 24.19 37.74
C LEU A 3 34.81 24.53 37.34
N GLY A 4 34.62 25.75 36.82
CA GLY A 4 33.37 26.18 36.22
C GLY A 4 33.15 25.49 34.88
N PHE A 5 32.01 24.83 34.73
CA PHE A 5 31.52 24.35 33.45
C PHE A 5 30.50 25.34 32.89
N ARG A 6 30.77 25.76 31.66
CA ARG A 6 30.05 26.72 30.84
C ARG A 6 29.05 25.95 29.97
N GLU A 7 27.77 26.24 30.12
CA GLU A 7 26.68 25.74 29.25
C GLU A 7 26.92 26.17 27.78
N PRO A 8 26.78 25.27 26.79
CA PRO A 8 26.68 25.67 25.40
C PRO A 8 25.23 25.94 24.99
N ALA A 9 25.08 26.97 24.16
CA ALA A 9 23.83 27.50 23.62
C ALA A 9 23.19 26.59 22.57
N GLU A 10 21.87 26.42 22.69
CA GLU A 10 20.99 25.82 21.69
C GLU A 10 20.73 26.80 20.51
N PRO A 11 20.80 26.38 19.24
CA PRO A 11 20.30 27.17 18.13
C PRO A 11 18.79 26.96 17.94
N GLY A 12 18.03 28.05 18.07
CA GLY A 12 16.61 28.08 17.79
C GLY A 12 16.29 27.83 16.32
N PHE A 13 15.37 26.91 16.08
CA PHE A 13 14.63 26.80 14.82
C PHE A 13 13.16 27.12 15.10
N GLY A 14 12.73 28.29 14.64
CA GLY A 14 11.33 28.71 14.67
C GLY A 14 10.53 27.92 13.65
N VAL A 15 9.45 27.29 14.10
CA VAL A 15 8.36 26.84 13.24
C VAL A 15 7.16 27.72 13.52
N ASP A 16 6.78 28.48 12.50
CA ASP A 16 5.59 29.31 12.48
C ASP A 16 4.34 28.46 12.73
N GLY A 17 3.47 29.02 13.57
CA GLY A 17 2.26 28.38 14.05
C GLY A 17 1.26 28.06 12.95
N VAL A 18 0.94 26.78 12.81
CA VAL A 18 -0.38 26.33 12.35
C VAL A 18 -1.07 25.67 13.53
N GLN A 19 -1.94 26.43 14.17
CA GLN A 19 -2.71 26.01 15.33
C GLN A 19 -3.86 25.11 14.87
N LEU A 20 -3.61 23.81 14.76
CA LEU A 20 -4.67 22.81 14.57
C LEU A 20 -5.37 22.56 15.91
N ARG A 21 -6.64 22.99 16.01
CA ARG A 21 -7.55 22.64 17.11
C ARG A 21 -7.75 21.12 17.15
N LEU A 22 -7.17 20.45 18.14
CA LEU A 22 -7.53 19.10 18.55
C LEU A 22 -8.77 19.16 19.47
N PRO A 23 -9.86 18.42 19.20
CA PRO A 23 -10.89 18.20 20.20
C PRO A 23 -10.47 16.99 21.02
N CYS A 24 -10.10 17.22 22.28
CA CYS A 24 -10.41 16.36 23.43
C CYS A 24 -9.58 16.85 24.61
N HIS A 25 -10.19 17.74 25.41
CA HIS A 25 -9.66 18.05 26.72
C HIS A 25 -9.83 16.80 27.60
N ARG A 26 -8.73 16.43 28.24
CA ARG A 26 -8.57 15.37 29.22
C ARG A 26 -9.23 15.82 30.52
N SER A 27 -10.21 15.07 31.03
CA SER A 27 -10.49 15.04 32.46
C SER A 27 -10.33 13.62 32.97
N SER A 28 -9.52 13.54 34.02
CA SER A 28 -8.89 12.36 34.61
C SER A 28 -9.88 11.50 35.39
N VAL A 29 -9.79 10.17 35.26
CA VAL A 29 -9.78 9.24 36.40
C VAL A 29 -8.91 8.04 35.99
N VAL A 30 -7.76 7.89 36.64
CA VAL A 30 -6.99 6.64 36.67
C VAL A 30 -7.51 5.83 37.85
N SER A 31 -8.13 4.68 37.56
CA SER A 31 -8.31 3.59 38.52
C SER A 31 -8.39 2.27 37.75
N GLN A 32 -7.31 1.49 37.85
CA GLN A 32 -7.20 0.03 37.70
C GLN A 32 -7.91 -0.66 36.52
N GLY A 33 -7.11 -1.38 35.73
CA GLY A 33 -7.59 -2.37 34.77
C GLY A 33 -7.47 -1.89 33.34
N VAL A 34 -6.90 -2.74 32.49
CA VAL A 34 -6.76 -2.57 31.04
C VAL A 34 -8.00 -1.89 30.48
N ALA A 35 -7.84 -0.66 29.98
CA ALA A 35 -8.90 0.09 29.33
C ALA A 35 -9.26 -0.63 28.03
N LEU A 36 -10.26 -1.49 28.07
CA LEU A 36 -10.90 -2.00 26.87
C LEU A 36 -11.56 -0.82 26.15
N PRO A 37 -11.35 -0.65 24.83
CA PRO A 37 -11.99 0.42 24.09
C PRO A 37 -13.52 0.30 24.22
N THR A 38 -14.19 1.42 24.48
CA THR A 38 -15.64 1.47 24.68
C THR A 38 -16.39 0.93 23.47
N ARG A 39 -17.56 0.33 23.71
CA ARG A 39 -18.39 -0.40 22.73
C ARG A 39 -18.75 0.36 21.44
N SER A 40 -18.59 1.69 21.40
CA SER A 40 -18.76 2.49 20.18
C SER A 40 -17.62 2.31 19.17
N CYS A 41 -16.41 1.96 19.64
CA CYS A 41 -15.29 1.66 18.75
C CYS A 41 -15.45 0.26 18.15
N LEU A 42 -15.80 -0.76 18.96
CA LEU A 42 -15.96 -2.17 18.54
C LEU A 42 -16.96 -2.39 17.38
N ALA A 43 -18.00 -1.57 17.27
CA ALA A 43 -18.99 -1.69 16.18
C ALA A 43 -18.45 -1.24 14.80
N LYS A 44 -17.39 -0.41 14.78
CA LYS A 44 -16.68 -0.03 13.56
C LYS A 44 -15.79 -1.18 13.08
N TRP A 45 -15.13 -1.91 13.99
CA TRP A 45 -14.24 -3.02 13.66
C TRP A 45 -14.94 -4.26 13.07
N GLN A 46 -16.19 -4.56 13.43
CA GLN A 46 -16.88 -5.74 12.87
C GLN A 46 -17.34 -5.56 11.42
N ASN A 47 -17.39 -4.33 10.91
CA ASN A 47 -17.69 -4.03 9.49
C ASN A 47 -16.49 -3.39 8.74
N GLU A 48 -15.46 -2.89 9.44
CA GLU A 48 -14.22 -2.32 8.87
C GLU A 48 -13.13 -3.36 8.61
N GLU A 49 -13.12 -4.50 9.32
CA GLU A 49 -12.26 -5.65 8.98
C GLU A 49 -12.63 -6.30 7.62
N ASP A 50 -13.79 -5.97 7.04
CA ASP A 50 -14.14 -6.27 5.66
C ASP A 50 -13.92 -5.08 4.70
N ASN A 51 -13.68 -3.88 5.22
CA ASN A 51 -13.37 -2.68 4.43
C ASN A 51 -11.89 -2.62 4.02
N TRP A 52 -10.97 -3.04 4.90
CA TRP A 52 -9.54 -3.18 4.55
C TRP A 52 -9.25 -4.36 3.61
N ARG A 53 -10.23 -5.26 3.39
CA ARG A 53 -10.11 -6.34 2.40
C ARG A 53 -9.91 -5.82 0.97
N MET A 54 -10.15 -4.53 0.70
CA MET A 54 -10.21 -3.93 -0.63
C MET A 54 -11.21 -4.66 -1.51
N THR A 55 -12.23 -3.95 -1.97
CA THR A 55 -13.21 -4.56 -2.86
C THR A 55 -12.49 -5.13 -4.09
N VAL A 56 -12.85 -6.34 -4.51
CA VAL A 56 -12.40 -6.95 -5.77
C VAL A 56 -12.57 -5.97 -6.94
N ALA A 57 -13.57 -5.08 -6.84
CA ALA A 57 -13.78 -3.95 -7.73
C ALA A 57 -12.58 -2.98 -7.82
N ALA A 58 -11.96 -2.59 -6.70
CA ALA A 58 -10.80 -1.69 -6.71
C ALA A 58 -9.56 -2.36 -7.33
N ILE A 59 -9.29 -3.62 -6.99
CA ILE A 59 -8.17 -4.38 -7.58
C ILE A 59 -8.39 -4.51 -9.10
N THR A 60 -9.59 -4.90 -9.51
CA THR A 60 -9.91 -5.07 -10.93
C THR A 60 -9.90 -3.75 -11.69
N ALA A 61 -10.26 -2.64 -11.05
CA ALA A 61 -10.15 -1.30 -11.63
C ALA A 61 -8.70 -0.95 -11.97
N VAL A 62 -7.77 -1.16 -11.02
CA VAL A 62 -6.32 -0.96 -11.23
C VAL A 62 -5.78 -1.87 -12.35
N LEU A 63 -6.31 -3.08 -12.50
CA LEU A 63 -5.93 -4.02 -13.57
C LEU A 63 -6.57 -3.70 -14.94
N GLY A 64 -7.33 -2.60 -15.07
CA GLY A 64 -7.97 -2.18 -16.33
C GLY A 64 -9.42 -2.61 -16.52
N GLY A 65 -10.03 -3.16 -15.48
CA GLY A 65 -11.42 -3.59 -15.45
C GLY A 65 -11.80 -4.57 -16.56
N ARG A 66 -13.07 -4.55 -16.94
CA ARG A 66 -13.65 -5.49 -17.92
C ARG A 66 -12.97 -5.43 -19.29
N LYS A 67 -12.49 -4.25 -19.70
CA LYS A 67 -11.89 -4.03 -21.03
C LYS A 67 -10.63 -4.87 -21.22
N ILE A 68 -9.77 -4.93 -20.20
CA ILE A 68 -8.53 -5.70 -20.25
C ILE A 68 -8.73 -7.14 -19.80
N LEU A 69 -9.47 -7.34 -18.69
CA LEU A 69 -9.65 -8.69 -18.13
C LEU A 69 -10.55 -9.59 -19.00
N LYS A 70 -11.27 -9.03 -19.98
CA LYS A 70 -12.21 -9.71 -20.89
C LYS A 70 -13.37 -10.44 -20.17
N ARG A 71 -13.54 -10.22 -18.86
CA ARG A 71 -14.62 -10.77 -18.01
C ARG A 71 -14.94 -9.81 -16.86
N ARG A 72 -16.11 -10.00 -16.26
CA ARG A 72 -16.48 -9.36 -14.98
C ARG A 72 -15.86 -10.19 -13.84
N VAL A 73 -15.35 -9.51 -12.83
CA VAL A 73 -14.75 -10.13 -11.64
C VAL A 73 -15.29 -9.36 -10.44
N GLU A 74 -16.17 -10.00 -9.66
CA GLU A 74 -16.89 -9.34 -8.55
C GLU A 74 -16.65 -10.01 -7.20
N SER A 75 -16.09 -11.22 -7.21
CA SER A 75 -15.85 -12.00 -6.00
C SER A 75 -14.41 -12.51 -5.91
N ASP A 76 -13.95 -12.78 -4.69
CA ASP A 76 -12.62 -13.34 -4.42
C ASP A 76 -12.39 -14.66 -5.14
N ARG A 77 -13.44 -15.49 -5.27
CA ARG A 77 -13.39 -16.74 -6.02
C ARG A 77 -13.12 -16.48 -7.50
N GLU A 78 -13.79 -15.50 -8.10
CA GLU A 78 -13.57 -15.14 -9.49
C GLU A 78 -12.19 -14.54 -9.71
N LEU A 79 -11.70 -13.71 -8.78
CA LEU A 79 -10.35 -13.15 -8.83
C LEU A 79 -9.31 -14.27 -8.74
N THR A 80 -9.46 -15.20 -7.80
CA THR A 80 -8.59 -16.38 -7.66
C THR A 80 -8.58 -17.22 -8.93
N GLN A 81 -9.75 -17.44 -9.53
CA GLN A 81 -9.86 -18.18 -10.78
C GLN A 81 -9.18 -17.44 -11.94
N LEU A 82 -9.37 -16.12 -12.04
CA LEU A 82 -8.67 -15.28 -13.03
C LEU A 82 -7.15 -15.37 -12.85
N THR A 83 -6.65 -15.30 -11.62
CA THR A 83 -5.22 -15.44 -11.31
C THR A 83 -4.69 -16.79 -11.77
N ARG A 84 -5.41 -17.88 -11.51
CA ARG A 84 -5.03 -19.24 -11.94
C ARG A 84 -5.04 -19.42 -13.46
N GLU A 85 -6.02 -18.83 -14.14
CA GLU A 85 -6.09 -18.79 -15.61
C GLU A 85 -5.03 -17.88 -16.25
N GLY A 86 -4.34 -17.08 -15.43
CA GLY A 86 -3.41 -16.06 -15.85
C GLY A 86 -4.13 -14.74 -16.15
N VAL A 87 -3.53 -13.60 -15.82
CA VAL A 87 -4.05 -12.27 -16.17
C VAL A 87 -3.51 -11.89 -17.56
N PRO A 88 -4.30 -11.20 -18.42
CA PRO A 88 -3.80 -10.68 -19.69
C PRO A 88 -2.59 -9.75 -19.50
N VAL A 89 -1.56 -9.86 -20.35
CA VAL A 89 -0.35 -9.02 -20.24
C VAL A 89 -0.65 -7.51 -20.34
N GLY A 90 -1.78 -7.12 -20.94
CA GLY A 90 -2.25 -5.74 -20.96
C GLY A 90 -2.49 -5.15 -19.56
N ALA A 91 -2.85 -5.96 -18.57
CA ALA A 91 -3.08 -5.49 -17.19
C ALA A 91 -1.78 -4.99 -16.55
N LEU A 92 -0.66 -5.66 -16.83
CA LEU A 92 0.67 -5.21 -16.41
C LEU A 92 1.01 -3.83 -16.98
N THR A 93 0.61 -3.56 -18.22
CA THR A 93 0.87 -2.28 -18.87
C THR A 93 0.08 -1.16 -18.21
N LEU A 94 -1.18 -1.39 -17.86
CA LEU A 94 -1.97 -0.41 -17.12
C LEU A 94 -1.46 -0.19 -15.71
N LEU A 95 -1.12 -1.27 -15.00
CA LEU A 95 -0.54 -1.17 -13.67
C LEU A 95 0.78 -0.37 -13.67
N ALA A 96 1.61 -0.54 -14.70
CA ALA A 96 2.82 0.27 -14.87
C ALA A 96 2.49 1.76 -15.10
N SER A 97 1.46 2.06 -15.90
CA SER A 97 0.99 3.43 -16.13
C SER A 97 0.45 4.08 -14.85
N GLU A 98 -0.33 3.36 -14.04
CA GLU A 98 -0.84 3.85 -12.75
C GLU A 98 0.31 4.17 -11.77
N LEU A 99 1.38 3.38 -11.83
CA LEU A 99 2.59 3.62 -11.06
C LEU A 99 3.52 4.67 -11.67
N ALA A 100 3.21 5.22 -12.85
CA ALA A 100 4.11 6.10 -13.61
C ALA A 100 5.51 5.47 -13.85
N LEU A 101 5.53 4.15 -14.07
CA LEU A 101 6.75 3.35 -14.30
C LEU A 101 6.83 2.85 -15.74
N ASP A 102 8.06 2.59 -16.20
CA ASP A 102 8.22 1.77 -17.40
C ASP A 102 7.79 0.33 -17.13
N ARG A 103 7.05 -0.25 -18.07
CA ARG A 103 6.55 -1.63 -17.95
C ARG A 103 7.66 -2.66 -17.75
N ARG A 104 8.89 -2.42 -18.22
CA ARG A 104 10.01 -3.35 -18.00
C ARG A 104 10.47 -3.29 -16.55
N THR A 105 10.44 -2.12 -15.92
CA THR A 105 10.75 -1.98 -14.50
C THR A 105 9.76 -2.78 -13.66
N LEU A 106 8.46 -2.59 -13.89
CA LEU A 106 7.44 -3.36 -13.18
C LEU A 106 7.54 -4.88 -13.48
N ALA A 107 7.82 -5.25 -14.73
CA ALA A 107 8.02 -6.65 -15.09
C ALA A 107 9.18 -7.30 -14.31
N ARG A 108 10.29 -6.57 -14.09
CA ARG A 108 11.41 -7.08 -13.28
C ARG A 108 11.02 -7.30 -11.83
N VAL A 109 10.28 -6.38 -11.21
CA VAL A 109 9.75 -6.54 -9.83
C VAL A 109 8.90 -7.81 -9.72
N ILE A 110 8.15 -8.13 -10.77
CA ILE A 110 7.25 -9.30 -10.82
C ILE A 110 8.00 -10.58 -11.27
N GLY A 111 9.28 -10.49 -11.63
CA GLY A 111 10.12 -11.62 -12.05
C GLY A 111 9.94 -12.04 -13.51
N ILE A 112 9.42 -11.16 -14.37
CA ILE A 112 9.25 -11.40 -15.81
C ILE A 112 10.44 -10.80 -16.56
N SER A 113 11.13 -11.62 -17.35
CA SER A 113 12.23 -11.14 -18.20
C SER A 113 11.73 -10.28 -19.37
N ASP A 114 12.53 -9.29 -19.76
CA ASP A 114 12.24 -8.38 -20.89
C ASP A 114 11.90 -9.12 -22.20
N ARG A 115 12.57 -10.24 -22.47
CA ARG A 115 12.33 -11.09 -23.64
C ARG A 115 10.95 -11.74 -23.57
N THR A 116 10.60 -12.32 -22.42
CA THR A 116 9.30 -12.96 -22.20
C THR A 116 8.18 -11.91 -22.27
N LEU A 117 8.37 -10.75 -21.65
CA LEU A 117 7.43 -9.64 -21.69
C LEU A 117 7.17 -9.19 -23.13
N SER A 118 8.24 -8.93 -23.89
CA SER A 118 8.14 -8.44 -25.27
C SER A 118 7.43 -9.43 -26.18
N ARG A 119 7.72 -10.74 -26.05
CA ARG A 119 7.04 -11.80 -26.79
C ARG A 119 5.54 -11.86 -26.46
N ARG A 120 5.17 -11.77 -25.17
CA ARG A 120 3.77 -11.85 -24.74
C ARG A 120 2.97 -10.64 -25.20
N LEU A 121 3.55 -9.44 -25.12
CA LEU A 121 2.92 -8.21 -25.61
C LEU A 121 2.63 -8.28 -27.11
N ALA A 122 3.56 -8.80 -27.91
CA ALA A 122 3.36 -8.94 -29.35
C ALA A 122 2.24 -9.91 -29.75
N LYS A 123 1.88 -10.84 -28.86
CA LYS A 123 0.88 -11.89 -29.10
C LYS A 123 -0.40 -11.75 -28.27
N ASP A 124 -0.51 -10.70 -27.45
CA ASP A 124 -1.57 -10.54 -26.43
C ASP A 124 -1.74 -11.80 -25.54
N GLU A 125 -0.62 -12.44 -25.17
CA GLU A 125 -0.62 -13.65 -24.34
C GLU A 125 -0.94 -13.34 -22.87
N ARG A 126 -1.43 -14.36 -22.14
CA ARG A 126 -1.64 -14.28 -20.69
C ARG A 126 -0.34 -14.52 -19.94
N LEU A 127 -0.26 -13.96 -18.73
CA LEU A 127 0.78 -14.26 -17.76
C LEU A 127 0.57 -15.66 -17.18
N SER A 128 1.62 -16.28 -16.62
CA SER A 128 1.48 -17.53 -15.86
C SER A 128 0.67 -17.29 -14.58
N ALA A 129 0.20 -18.35 -13.94
CA ALA A 129 -0.51 -18.22 -12.67
C ALA A 129 0.33 -17.53 -11.58
N GLU A 130 1.62 -17.84 -11.50
CA GLU A 130 2.55 -17.26 -10.53
C GLU A 130 2.84 -15.77 -10.81
N GLU A 131 3.07 -15.41 -12.07
CA GLU A 131 3.26 -14.01 -12.48
C GLU A 131 1.98 -13.20 -12.27
N SER A 132 0.83 -13.82 -12.51
CA SER A 132 -0.48 -13.22 -12.29
C SER A 132 -0.76 -12.98 -10.82
N ASP A 133 -0.37 -13.91 -9.94
CA ASP A 133 -0.49 -13.74 -8.49
C ASP A 133 0.28 -12.50 -8.03
N ARG A 134 1.53 -12.36 -8.48
CA ARG A 134 2.34 -11.17 -8.19
C ARG A 134 1.73 -9.89 -8.77
N VAL A 135 1.21 -9.90 -10.00
CA VAL A 135 0.51 -8.74 -10.59
C VAL A 135 -0.71 -8.34 -9.75
N VAL A 136 -1.53 -9.31 -9.36
CA VAL A 136 -2.72 -9.07 -8.53
C VAL A 136 -2.33 -8.54 -7.14
N ARG A 137 -1.24 -9.04 -6.58
CA ARG A 137 -0.66 -8.56 -5.32
C ARG A 137 -0.24 -7.10 -5.40
N VAL A 138 0.53 -6.73 -6.43
CA VAL A 138 0.91 -5.33 -6.65
C VAL A 138 -0.31 -4.45 -6.85
N ALA A 139 -1.29 -4.87 -7.66
CA ALA A 139 -2.51 -4.11 -7.87
C ALA A 139 -3.32 -3.89 -6.58
N ARG A 140 -3.36 -4.88 -5.68
CA ARG A 140 -3.98 -4.74 -4.36
C ARG A 140 -3.30 -3.66 -3.53
N VAL A 141 -1.97 -3.69 -3.45
CA VAL A 141 -1.21 -2.69 -2.67
C VAL A 141 -1.34 -1.30 -3.27
N VAL A 142 -1.34 -1.17 -4.61
CA VAL A 142 -1.57 0.12 -5.28
C VAL A 142 -2.94 0.68 -4.95
N ALA A 143 -3.97 -0.17 -5.00
CA ALA A 143 -5.32 0.23 -4.67
C ALA A 143 -5.43 0.66 -3.19
N MET A 144 -4.82 -0.09 -2.27
CA MET A 144 -4.78 0.25 -0.84
C MET A 144 -4.03 1.57 -0.61
N ALA A 145 -2.84 1.73 -1.16
CA ALA A 145 -2.05 2.96 -1.03
C ALA A 145 -2.79 4.18 -1.60
N THR A 146 -3.56 4.00 -2.68
CA THR A 146 -4.36 5.07 -3.27
C THR A 146 -5.49 5.52 -2.33
N ASP A 147 -6.15 4.57 -1.68
CA ASP A 147 -7.20 4.84 -0.70
C ASP A 147 -6.63 5.52 0.55
N THR A 148 -5.57 4.95 1.14
CA THR A 148 -4.90 5.46 2.34
C THR A 148 -4.31 6.86 2.13
N LEU A 149 -3.66 7.12 0.99
CA LEU A 149 -2.97 8.40 0.73
C LEU A 149 -3.86 9.42 -0.02
N GLY A 150 -5.04 8.99 -0.47
CA GLY A 150 -6.07 9.81 -1.11
C GLY A 150 -5.77 10.26 -2.54
N SER A 151 -4.73 9.72 -3.19
CA SER A 151 -4.41 10.05 -4.59
C SER A 151 -3.52 9.00 -5.25
N PRO A 152 -3.78 8.62 -6.52
CA PRO A 152 -2.91 7.72 -7.28
C PRO A 152 -1.47 8.23 -7.40
N ALA A 153 -1.29 9.55 -7.58
CA ALA A 153 0.04 10.16 -7.68
C ALA A 153 0.82 10.06 -6.36
N LYS A 154 0.15 10.25 -5.21
CA LYS A 154 0.77 10.07 -3.90
C LYS A 154 1.11 8.60 -3.64
N ALA A 155 0.22 7.69 -4.03
CA ALA A 155 0.45 6.26 -3.93
C ALA A 155 1.65 5.80 -4.76
N SER A 156 1.69 6.18 -6.04
CA SER A 156 2.83 5.92 -6.93
C SER A 156 4.14 6.46 -6.34
N SER A 157 4.15 7.71 -5.87
CA SER A 157 5.33 8.31 -5.26
C SER A 157 5.78 7.56 -4.01
N TRP A 158 4.84 7.22 -3.12
CA TRP A 158 5.14 6.53 -1.86
C TRP A 158 5.67 5.11 -2.11
N LEU A 159 5.08 4.37 -3.03
CA LEU A 159 5.49 2.99 -3.36
C LEU A 159 6.90 2.92 -3.96
N GLN A 160 7.35 3.99 -4.62
CA GLN A 160 8.69 4.08 -5.21
C GLN A 160 9.72 4.75 -4.29
N SER A 161 9.29 5.33 -3.16
CA SER A 161 10.19 6.06 -2.27
C SER A 161 10.75 5.12 -1.20
N PRO A 162 12.07 5.17 -0.91
CA PRO A 162 12.66 4.52 0.25
C PRO A 162 11.89 4.81 1.54
N ASN A 163 11.55 3.77 2.29
CA ASN A 163 10.81 3.91 3.55
C ASN A 163 11.65 3.40 4.72
N MET A 164 11.91 4.27 5.71
CA MET A 164 12.74 3.94 6.88
C MET A 164 12.16 2.78 7.72
N VAL A 165 10.84 2.63 7.77
CA VAL A 165 10.18 1.53 8.50
C VAL A 165 10.36 0.18 7.77
N LEU A 166 10.70 0.22 6.49
CA LEU A 166 10.95 -0.93 5.63
C LEU A 166 12.44 -1.09 5.33
N ASP A 167 13.29 -0.83 6.33
CA ASP A 167 14.76 -0.91 6.24
C ASP A 167 15.37 -0.04 5.11
N GLY A 168 14.70 1.06 4.76
CA GLY A 168 15.13 1.96 3.69
C GLY A 168 14.84 1.43 2.28
N GLN A 169 14.10 0.33 2.13
CA GLN A 169 13.69 -0.19 0.83
C GLN A 169 12.44 0.55 0.32
N ALA A 170 12.28 0.61 -1.00
CA ALA A 170 11.05 1.07 -1.60
C ALA A 170 9.96 0.01 -1.41
N PRO A 171 8.73 0.37 -1.01
CA PRO A 171 7.63 -0.59 -0.84
C PRO A 171 7.41 -1.49 -2.06
N LEU A 172 7.57 -0.95 -3.28
CA LEU A 172 7.40 -1.69 -4.53
C LEU A 172 8.37 -2.87 -4.66
N ASP A 173 9.61 -2.72 -4.18
CA ASP A 173 10.63 -3.76 -4.27
C ASP A 173 10.34 -4.95 -3.35
N LEU A 174 9.52 -4.74 -2.30
CA LEU A 174 9.10 -5.77 -1.35
C LEU A 174 7.88 -6.58 -1.80
N LEU A 175 7.25 -6.21 -2.93
CA LEU A 175 6.03 -6.86 -3.41
C LEU A 175 6.27 -8.16 -4.18
N ASP A 176 7.55 -8.51 -4.40
CA ASP A 176 7.97 -9.77 -5.00
C ASP A 176 7.58 -10.99 -4.14
N THR A 177 7.52 -10.80 -2.82
CA THR A 177 7.20 -11.80 -1.79
C THR A 177 5.92 -11.49 -1.02
N ASP A 178 5.27 -12.52 -0.48
CA ASP A 178 4.10 -12.37 0.40
C ASP A 178 4.49 -11.67 1.72
N SER A 179 5.65 -12.04 2.30
CA SER A 179 6.14 -11.44 3.53
C SER A 179 6.45 -9.95 3.39
N GLY A 180 7.11 -9.53 2.30
CA GLY A 180 7.38 -8.12 2.05
C GLY A 180 6.09 -7.33 1.83
N THR A 181 5.12 -7.93 1.14
CA THR A 181 3.79 -7.34 0.94
C THR A 181 3.08 -7.10 2.27
N ARG A 182 3.06 -8.06 3.20
CA ARG A 182 2.46 -7.87 4.53
C ARG A 182 3.11 -6.75 5.31
N SER A 183 4.43 -6.59 5.20
CA SER A 183 5.14 -5.47 5.81
C SER A 183 4.67 -4.14 5.24
N VAL A 184 4.52 -4.03 3.93
CA VAL A 184 4.00 -2.83 3.25
C VAL A 184 2.56 -2.53 3.68
N GLU A 185 1.67 -3.52 3.67
CA GLU A 185 0.29 -3.40 4.13
C GLU A 185 0.21 -2.94 5.59
N THR A 186 1.09 -3.45 6.45
CA THR A 186 1.19 -3.03 7.86
C THR A 186 1.54 -1.55 7.97
N VAL A 187 2.48 -1.05 7.17
CA VAL A 187 2.85 0.38 7.17
C VAL A 187 1.71 1.24 6.63
N LEU A 188 1.05 0.84 5.55
CA LEU A 188 -0.12 1.55 5.02
C LEU A 188 -1.24 1.62 6.06
N GLY A 189 -1.54 0.52 6.75
CA GLY A 189 -2.50 0.51 7.84
C GLY A 189 -2.11 1.49 8.94
N ARG A 190 -0.85 1.54 9.38
CA ARG A 190 -0.40 2.52 10.39
C ARG A 190 -0.58 3.98 9.95
N ILE A 191 -0.35 4.27 8.66
CA ILE A 191 -0.55 5.61 8.08
C ILE A 191 -2.04 6.00 8.15
N GLU A 192 -2.95 5.09 7.81
CA GLU A 192 -4.39 5.32 7.87
C GLU A 192 -4.85 5.73 9.28
N TRP A 193 -4.30 5.09 10.32
CA TRP A 193 -4.64 5.36 11.72
C TRP A 193 -3.83 6.48 12.37
N GLY A 194 -2.88 7.09 11.64
CA GLY A 194 -2.02 8.17 12.15
C GLY A 194 -1.04 7.74 13.24
N ILE A 195 -0.71 6.45 13.32
CA ILE A 195 0.24 5.92 14.32
C ILE A 195 1.65 6.00 13.74
N TYR A 196 2.40 7.04 14.13
CA TYR A 196 3.84 7.15 13.88
C TYR A 196 4.60 6.54 15.06
N SER A 197 5.56 5.65 14.79
CA SER A 197 6.54 5.14 15.78
C SER A 197 7.84 5.92 15.65
#